data_AF-A0A7Y1UI31-F1
#
_entry.id   AF-A0A7Y1UI31-F1
#
_cell.length_a   1.000
_cell.length_b   1.000
_cell.length_c   1.000
_cell.angle_alpha   90.00
_cell.angle_beta   90.00
_cell.angle_gamma   90.00
#
_symmetry.space_group_name_H-M   'P 1'
#
loop_
_entity.id
_entity.type
_entity.pdbx_description
1 polymer ?
#
loop_
_entity_poly.entity_id
_entity_poly.type
_entity_poly.pdbx_seq_one_letter_code
_entity_poly.pdbx_strand_id
1 'polypeptide(L)'
;MIVFALGLSAQGFATERSLAPVGELTVNQVHLRTGVRPLLTWKIEYPTIVEDLVEIHPTGEVRTREKVTVSVRAIGSGWKTAKSNNGHGNNIDGVDISNPGRGRGGPNGEVDTSAPIDDEKKVNGNKKVSERYIETALWVRNGEGSSWERIYHGSAADLQPDHSYYDARIGANQSFDLAARGRHPAQDWGTEVTTAAPSSQLIVLKDGDPLPEKVGSYNTGEIASYLTGHVDENNRVFLGPNELIYLFDLDSAPGSINYDLQDLGVHVLFQPTD
;
A
#
# COMPACT_ATOMS: atom_id res chain seq x y z
N MET A 1 -1.87 -46.07 13.85
CA MET A 1 -2.19 -44.77 13.23
C MET A 1 -0.92 -43.94 13.31
N ILE A 2 -0.22 -43.76 12.21
CA ILE A 2 1.04 -43.00 12.15
C ILE A 2 0.77 -41.82 11.24
N VAL A 3 0.78 -40.63 11.82
CA VAL A 3 0.72 -39.35 11.11
C VAL A 3 2.16 -38.87 11.00
N PHE A 4 2.66 -38.72 9.77
CA PHE A 4 3.89 -37.98 9.52
C PHE A 4 3.51 -36.53 9.27
N ALA A 5 3.82 -35.64 10.22
CA ALA A 5 3.91 -34.22 9.98
C ALA A 5 5.40 -33.85 9.99
N LEU A 6 5.93 -33.53 8.82
CA LEU A 6 7.27 -32.98 8.63
C LEU A 6 7.07 -31.51 8.22
N GLY A 7 7.58 -30.59 9.03
CA GLY A 7 7.48 -29.16 8.79
C GLY A 7 8.25 -28.38 9.87
N LEU A 8 9.51 -28.12 9.56
CA LEU A 8 10.53 -27.44 10.36
C LEU A 8 10.16 -25.96 10.58
N SER A 9 10.43 -25.43 11.77
CA SER A 9 10.24 -24.01 12.09
C SER A 9 11.33 -23.13 11.48
N ALA A 10 10.94 -22.09 10.74
CA ALA A 10 11.76 -20.91 10.47
C ALA A 10 10.88 -19.66 10.63
N GLN A 11 11.31 -18.72 11.47
CA GLN A 11 10.70 -17.41 11.64
C GLN A 11 11.12 -16.50 10.48
N GLY A 12 10.15 -15.97 9.76
CA GLY A 12 10.31 -14.97 8.70
C GLY A 12 8.96 -14.79 8.01
N PHE A 13 8.40 -13.59 8.08
CA PHE A 13 7.10 -13.25 7.50
C PHE A 13 7.12 -13.42 5.98
N ALA A 14 6.55 -14.51 5.49
CA ALA A 14 5.98 -14.67 4.16
C ALA A 14 4.95 -15.78 4.26
N THR A 15 3.66 -15.43 4.27
CA THR A 15 2.59 -16.41 4.12
C THR A 15 2.81 -17.07 2.74
N GLU A 16 3.16 -18.36 2.69
CA GLU A 16 3.41 -19.03 1.41
C GLU A 16 2.18 -18.92 0.49
N ARG A 17 2.42 -18.50 -0.76
CA ARG A 17 1.46 -18.51 -1.87
C ARG A 17 1.00 -19.95 -2.13
N SER A 18 -0.02 -20.43 -1.43
CA SER A 18 -0.70 -21.66 -1.86
C SER A 18 -2.00 -21.33 -2.55
N LEU A 19 -1.88 -21.00 -3.85
CA LEU A 19 -2.98 -21.16 -4.81
C LEU A 19 -3.19 -22.64 -5.18
N ALA A 20 -2.38 -23.55 -4.64
CA ALA A 20 -2.51 -24.97 -4.90
C ALA A 20 -3.82 -25.48 -4.28
N PRO A 21 -4.68 -26.18 -5.06
CA PRO A 21 -5.84 -26.82 -4.50
C PRO A 21 -5.40 -27.88 -3.49
N VAL A 22 -6.01 -27.86 -2.32
CA VAL A 22 -5.83 -28.90 -1.30
C VAL A 22 -7.01 -29.85 -1.38
N GLY A 23 -6.91 -31.05 -0.82
CA GLY A 23 -8.04 -31.95 -0.87
C GLY A 23 -7.85 -33.23 -0.10
N GLU A 24 -8.98 -33.90 0.15
CA GLU A 24 -9.04 -35.17 0.83
C GLU A 24 -9.42 -36.27 -0.17
N LEU A 25 -8.54 -37.26 -0.33
CA LEU A 25 -8.86 -38.49 -1.05
C LEU A 25 -9.35 -39.52 -0.04
N THR A 26 -10.63 -39.90 -0.13
CA THR A 26 -11.22 -40.96 0.67
C THR A 26 -11.50 -42.19 -0.20
N VAL A 27 -11.34 -43.37 0.41
CA VAL A 27 -11.70 -44.66 -0.20
C VAL A 27 -12.70 -45.35 0.70
N ASN A 28 -13.79 -45.87 0.12
CA ASN A 28 -14.83 -46.53 0.92
C ASN A 28 -14.40 -47.86 1.55
N GLN A 29 -13.23 -48.39 1.19
CA GLN A 29 -12.68 -49.63 1.73
C GLN A 29 -11.15 -49.69 1.58
N VAL A 30 -10.48 -50.05 2.67
CA VAL A 30 -8.99 -50.05 2.77
C VAL A 30 -8.38 -51.34 2.21
N HIS A 31 -9.16 -52.43 2.14
CA HIS A 31 -8.71 -53.73 1.63
C HIS A 31 -9.43 -54.06 0.33
N LEU A 32 -8.66 -54.35 -0.71
CA LEU A 32 -9.20 -54.79 -2.00
C LEU A 32 -9.52 -56.28 -1.94
N ARG A 33 -10.75 -56.64 -2.34
CA ARG A 33 -11.12 -58.03 -2.65
C ARG A 33 -11.31 -58.17 -4.14
N THR A 34 -10.86 -59.31 -4.68
CA THR A 34 -11.06 -59.65 -6.08
C THR A 34 -12.55 -59.59 -6.43
N GLY A 35 -12.90 -58.82 -7.46
CA GLY A 35 -14.30 -58.61 -7.88
C GLY A 35 -15.02 -57.42 -7.24
N VAL A 36 -14.41 -56.70 -6.29
CA VAL A 36 -15.00 -55.48 -5.69
C VAL A 36 -14.39 -54.23 -6.32
N ARG A 37 -15.23 -53.24 -6.64
CA ARG A 37 -14.79 -51.93 -7.14
C ARG A 37 -14.78 -50.94 -5.97
N PRO A 38 -13.60 -50.50 -5.49
CA PRO A 38 -13.55 -49.44 -4.48
C PRO A 38 -14.12 -48.15 -5.08
N LEU A 39 -14.84 -47.39 -4.25
CA LEU A 39 -15.26 -46.04 -4.57
C LEU A 39 -14.22 -45.09 -3.99
N LEU A 40 -13.62 -44.30 -4.88
CA LEU A 40 -12.72 -43.21 -4.54
C LEU A 40 -13.52 -41.91 -4.59
N THR A 41 -13.48 -41.16 -3.50
CA THR A 41 -14.07 -39.81 -3.45
C THR A 41 -12.95 -38.83 -3.19
N TRP A 42 -12.72 -37.93 -4.15
CA TRP A 42 -11.75 -36.85 -3.99
C TRP A 42 -12.50 -35.54 -3.75
N LYS A 43 -12.32 -34.96 -2.56
CA LYS A 43 -12.83 -33.64 -2.21
C LYS A 43 -11.70 -32.64 -2.42
N ILE A 44 -11.78 -31.85 -3.48
CA ILE A 44 -10.80 -30.80 -3.78
C ILE A 44 -11.37 -29.47 -3.29
N GLU A 45 -10.57 -28.72 -2.54
CA GLU A 45 -10.82 -27.36 -2.07
C GLU A 45 -9.85 -26.44 -2.81
N TYR A 46 -10.43 -25.54 -3.61
CA TYR A 46 -9.69 -24.49 -4.29
C TYR A 46 -9.56 -23.29 -3.35
N PRO A 47 -8.40 -22.64 -3.28
CA PRO A 47 -8.27 -21.39 -2.55
C PRO A 47 -9.18 -20.35 -3.20
N THR A 48 -10.03 -19.73 -2.39
CA THR A 48 -10.83 -18.58 -2.79
C THR A 48 -9.91 -17.45 -3.22
N ILE A 49 -10.19 -16.86 -4.38
CA ILE A 49 -9.50 -15.66 -4.88
C ILE A 49 -10.40 -14.43 -4.74
N VAL A 50 -9.82 -13.23 -4.83
CA VAL A 50 -10.53 -11.97 -4.64
C VAL A 50 -11.73 -11.84 -5.59
N GLU A 51 -11.61 -12.31 -6.84
CA GLU A 51 -12.71 -12.27 -7.81
C GLU A 51 -13.87 -13.23 -7.51
N ASP A 52 -13.65 -14.26 -6.68
CA ASP A 52 -14.74 -15.10 -6.17
C ASP A 52 -15.57 -14.34 -5.13
N LEU A 53 -14.91 -13.47 -4.36
CA LEU A 53 -15.51 -12.69 -3.28
C LEU A 53 -16.18 -11.41 -3.79
N VAL A 54 -15.60 -10.79 -4.83
CA VAL A 54 -16.01 -9.46 -5.30
C VAL A 54 -15.95 -9.29 -6.81
N GLU A 55 -16.70 -8.32 -7.31
CA GLU A 55 -16.60 -7.77 -8.66
C GLU A 55 -15.85 -6.44 -8.59
N ILE A 56 -14.82 -6.27 -9.44
CA ILE A 56 -14.01 -5.04 -9.50
C ILE A 56 -14.43 -4.27 -10.75
N HIS A 57 -14.99 -3.08 -10.57
CA HIS A 57 -15.40 -2.21 -11.67
C HIS A 57 -14.21 -1.43 -12.24
N PRO A 58 -14.29 -0.94 -13.50
CA PRO A 58 -13.23 -0.15 -14.12
C PRO A 58 -12.86 1.13 -13.38
N THR A 59 -13.76 1.67 -12.54
CA THR A 59 -13.48 2.83 -11.68
C THR A 59 -12.63 2.48 -10.46
N GLY A 60 -12.46 1.19 -10.17
CA GLY A 60 -11.89 0.67 -8.92
C GLY A 60 -12.92 0.40 -7.83
N GLU A 61 -14.20 0.71 -8.05
CA GLU A 61 -15.29 0.32 -7.13
C GLU A 61 -15.33 -1.19 -7.03
N VAL A 62 -15.52 -1.69 -5.81
CA VAL A 62 -15.71 -3.10 -5.55
C VAL A 62 -17.16 -3.38 -5.18
N ARG A 63 -17.75 -4.42 -5.76
CA ARG A 63 -19.07 -4.90 -5.40
C ARG A 63 -18.98 -6.33 -4.86
N THR A 64 -19.39 -6.53 -3.62
CA THR A 64 -19.28 -7.85 -2.97
C THR A 64 -20.23 -8.87 -3.61
N ARG A 65 -19.75 -10.09 -3.85
CA ARG A 65 -20.57 -11.23 -4.32
C ARG A 65 -21.20 -11.98 -3.16
N GLU A 66 -20.50 -12.03 -2.05
CA GLU A 66 -20.94 -12.62 -0.80
C GLU A 66 -20.64 -11.72 0.40
N LYS A 67 -20.98 -12.18 1.59
CA LYS A 67 -20.69 -11.44 2.81
C LYS A 67 -19.20 -11.60 3.14
N VAL A 68 -18.52 -10.48 3.32
CA VAL A 68 -17.07 -10.44 3.54
C VAL A 68 -16.72 -9.56 4.73
N THR A 69 -15.57 -9.81 5.34
CA THR A 69 -14.87 -8.83 6.18
C THR A 69 -13.83 -8.14 5.31
N VAL A 70 -13.80 -6.81 5.37
CA VAL A 70 -12.83 -5.97 4.67
C VAL A 70 -11.91 -5.34 5.69
N SER A 71 -10.60 -5.42 5.44
CA SER A 71 -9.55 -4.74 6.20
C SER A 71 -8.78 -3.80 5.28
N VAL A 72 -8.58 -2.54 5.71
CA VAL A 72 -7.93 -1.50 4.91
C VAL A 72 -6.70 -0.96 5.64
N ARG A 73 -5.56 -0.95 4.93
CA ARG A 73 -4.29 -0.41 5.42
C ARG A 73 -3.77 0.63 4.43
N ALA A 74 -3.35 1.79 4.94
CA ALA A 74 -2.50 2.68 4.17
C ALA A 74 -1.06 2.13 4.28
N ILE A 75 -0.42 1.82 3.15
CA ILE A 75 0.87 1.11 3.11
C ILE A 75 2.05 2.00 2.67
N GLY A 76 1.77 3.16 2.11
CA GLY A 76 2.80 4.13 1.75
C GLY A 76 2.22 5.50 1.40
N SER A 77 3.04 6.54 1.53
CA SER A 77 2.81 7.87 0.94
C SER A 77 4.15 8.49 0.54
N GLY A 78 4.30 8.77 -0.76
CA GLY A 78 5.53 9.27 -1.39
C GLY A 78 5.49 10.78 -1.60
N TRP A 79 4.36 11.40 -1.26
CA TRP A 79 4.09 12.80 -1.56
C TRP A 79 4.92 13.72 -0.67
N LYS A 80 5.97 14.28 -1.27
CA LYS A 80 6.93 15.17 -0.62
C LYS A 80 6.99 16.49 -1.36
N THR A 81 7.08 17.59 -0.61
CA THR A 81 7.48 18.88 -1.19
C THR A 81 8.92 19.22 -0.90
N ALA A 82 9.59 19.72 -1.93
CA ALA A 82 10.91 20.28 -1.82
C ALA A 82 10.85 21.74 -1.29
N LYS A 83 11.23 22.01 -0.04
CA LYS A 83 11.52 23.38 0.39
C LYS A 83 12.93 23.78 -0.03
N SER A 84 13.08 24.59 -1.07
CA SER A 84 14.31 25.34 -1.32
C SER A 84 14.65 26.19 -0.10
N ASN A 85 15.74 25.88 0.61
CA ASN A 85 16.17 26.63 1.78
C ASN A 85 16.90 27.94 1.42
N ASN A 86 16.71 28.47 0.22
CA ASN A 86 17.26 29.73 -0.25
C ASN A 86 18.77 29.93 0.03
N GLY A 87 19.53 28.83 0.15
CA GLY A 87 20.97 28.87 0.47
C GLY A 87 21.33 28.85 1.96
N HIS A 88 20.38 28.54 2.86
CA HIS A 88 20.60 28.47 4.31
C HIS A 88 20.29 27.05 4.82
N GLY A 89 21.34 26.24 4.95
CA GLY A 89 21.28 24.86 5.42
C GLY A 89 20.67 24.79 6.82
N ASN A 90 19.77 23.85 7.04
CA ASN A 90 19.39 23.44 8.38
C ASN A 90 19.64 21.94 8.45
N ASN A 91 20.54 21.53 9.32
CA ASN A 91 20.73 20.15 9.75
C ASN A 91 19.44 19.59 10.36
N ILE A 92 19.34 18.26 10.37
CA ILE A 92 18.14 17.50 10.77
C ILE A 92 17.73 17.71 12.25
N ASP A 93 18.62 18.25 13.07
CA ASP A 93 18.39 18.65 14.47
C ASP A 93 18.02 20.14 14.65
N GLY A 94 18.02 20.93 13.57
CA GLY A 94 17.56 22.32 13.55
C GLY A 94 18.56 23.38 14.03
N VAL A 95 19.86 23.08 14.08
CA VAL A 95 20.93 23.98 14.58
C VAL A 95 21.98 24.32 13.51
N ASP A 96 21.80 25.40 12.74
CA ASP A 96 22.79 25.83 11.73
C ASP A 96 23.91 26.72 12.32
N ILE A 97 25.18 26.39 12.01
CA ILE A 97 26.37 27.21 12.31
C ILE A 97 26.72 28.18 11.16
N SER A 98 26.11 28.03 9.98
CA SER A 98 26.47 28.75 8.76
C SER A 98 25.77 30.10 8.57
N ASN A 99 25.59 30.84 9.66
CA ASN A 99 25.17 32.24 9.62
C ASN A 99 26.36 33.21 9.80
N PRO A 100 27.01 33.70 8.73
CA PRO A 100 27.98 34.79 8.81
C PRO A 100 27.31 36.17 8.70
N GLY A 101 26.02 36.29 9.03
CA GLY A 101 25.29 37.55 9.05
C GLY A 101 25.70 38.43 10.23
N ARG A 102 26.86 39.10 10.15
CA ARG A 102 27.25 40.27 10.99
C ARG A 102 26.98 40.17 12.52
N GLY A 103 27.03 38.98 13.10
CA GLY A 103 26.87 38.76 14.53
C GLY A 103 27.77 37.62 14.98
N ARG A 104 28.50 37.83 16.06
CA ARG A 104 29.41 36.83 16.64
C ARG A 104 28.59 35.68 17.24
N GLY A 105 28.68 34.48 16.65
CA GLY A 105 28.25 33.21 17.26
C GLY A 105 26.74 32.97 17.30
N GLY A 106 26.36 31.69 17.23
CA GLY A 106 24.97 31.22 17.36
C GLY A 106 24.34 31.58 18.71
N PRO A 107 23.05 31.24 18.92
CA PRO A 107 22.39 31.47 20.20
C PRO A 107 23.16 30.69 21.27
N ASN A 108 23.87 31.41 22.14
CA ASN A 108 24.63 30.96 23.32
C ASN A 108 26.15 30.69 23.16
N GLY A 109 26.75 30.87 21.98
CA GLY A 109 28.23 30.85 21.87
C GLY A 109 28.92 29.54 22.28
N GLU A 110 28.21 28.41 22.18
CA GLU A 110 28.79 27.08 22.40
C GLU A 110 29.51 26.58 21.13
N VAL A 111 30.59 25.83 21.33
CA VAL A 111 31.33 25.15 20.27
C VAL A 111 30.58 23.86 19.92
N ASP A 112 30.12 23.75 18.69
CA ASP A 112 29.54 22.52 18.15
C ASP A 112 30.60 21.40 18.11
N THR A 113 30.32 20.29 18.77
CA THR A 113 31.16 19.09 18.85
C THR A 113 30.89 18.09 17.72
N SER A 114 29.97 18.38 16.80
CA SER A 114 29.53 17.49 15.70
C SER A 114 30.36 17.58 14.42
N ALA A 115 31.46 18.34 14.41
CA ALA A 115 32.37 18.46 13.27
C ALA A 115 33.05 17.10 12.98
N PRO A 116 32.57 16.26 12.04
CA PRO A 116 32.61 16.57 10.60
C PRO A 116 31.55 15.86 9.71
N ILE A 117 30.43 15.38 10.27
CA ILE A 117 29.47 14.57 9.47
C ILE A 117 28.51 15.50 8.72
N ASP A 118 28.92 15.89 7.51
CA ASP A 118 28.05 16.47 6.48
C ASP A 118 27.18 15.35 5.90
N ASP A 119 26.02 15.10 6.50
CA ASP A 119 25.04 14.09 6.07
C ASP A 119 24.22 14.56 4.85
N GLU A 120 24.53 15.73 4.28
CA GLU A 120 23.86 16.28 3.11
C GLU A 120 24.35 15.63 1.80
N LYS A 121 23.58 14.69 1.25
CA LYS A 121 23.85 14.08 -0.05
C LYS A 121 23.75 15.15 -1.16
N LYS A 122 24.90 15.53 -1.74
CA LYS A 122 25.00 16.48 -2.86
C LYS A 122 24.20 16.02 -4.08
N VAL A 123 23.18 16.79 -4.47
CA VAL A 123 22.60 16.75 -5.82
C VAL A 123 23.07 17.99 -6.57
N ASN A 124 23.58 17.78 -7.78
CA ASN A 124 24.24 18.79 -8.62
C ASN A 124 23.46 20.11 -8.72
N GLY A 125 24.11 21.20 -8.30
CA GLY A 125 23.80 22.56 -8.72
C GLY A 125 22.54 23.19 -8.11
N ASN A 126 22.73 23.96 -7.04
CA ASN A 126 21.83 25.03 -6.57
C ASN A 126 20.39 24.66 -6.21
N LYS A 127 20.22 24.05 -5.04
CA LYS A 127 19.31 24.47 -3.94
C LYS A 127 19.22 23.30 -2.97
N LYS A 128 19.61 23.53 -1.71
CA LYS A 128 19.40 22.55 -0.65
C LYS A 128 17.90 22.53 -0.32
N VAL A 129 17.34 21.34 -0.16
CA VAL A 129 15.89 21.13 -0.05
C VAL A 129 15.57 20.44 1.27
N SER A 130 14.76 21.04 2.15
CA SER A 130 14.12 20.27 3.23
C SER A 130 12.84 19.62 2.70
N GLU A 131 12.71 18.31 2.83
CA GLU A 131 11.50 17.57 2.43
C GLU A 131 10.39 17.86 3.46
N ARG A 132 9.26 18.44 3.02
CA ARG A 132 8.05 18.55 3.84
C ARG A 132 7.04 17.54 3.30
N TYR A 133 6.71 16.54 4.12
CA TYR A 133 5.64 15.61 3.81
C TYR A 133 4.30 16.34 3.71
N ILE A 134 3.56 16.05 2.65
CA ILE A 134 2.20 16.56 2.47
C ILE A 134 1.23 15.69 3.26
N GLU A 135 0.22 16.31 3.87
CA GLU A 135 -0.86 15.57 4.52
C GLU A 135 -1.72 14.90 3.45
N THR A 136 -2.00 13.61 3.64
CA THR A 136 -2.98 12.84 2.88
C THR A 136 -4.09 12.38 3.81
N ALA A 137 -5.25 12.10 3.23
CA ALA A 137 -6.37 11.52 3.93
C ALA A 137 -7.06 10.47 3.06
N LEU A 138 -7.57 9.44 3.72
CA LEU A 138 -8.23 8.29 3.12
C LEU A 138 -9.61 8.13 3.76
N TRP A 139 -10.59 7.91 2.89
CA TRP A 139 -11.97 7.66 3.25
C TRP A 139 -12.44 6.34 2.66
N VAL A 140 -13.39 5.72 3.35
CA VAL A 140 -14.12 4.54 2.90
C VAL A 140 -15.61 4.84 2.83
N ARG A 141 -16.32 4.15 1.95
CA ARG A 141 -17.78 4.09 1.95
C ARG A 141 -18.23 2.66 1.72
N ASN A 142 -19.13 2.19 2.59
CA ASN A 142 -19.71 0.87 2.53
C ASN A 142 -21.19 0.98 2.15
N GLY A 143 -21.52 0.59 0.91
CA GLY A 143 -22.86 0.66 0.33
C GLY A 143 -23.12 1.96 -0.42
N GLU A 144 -23.84 1.85 -1.54
CA GLU A 144 -24.26 2.97 -2.37
C GLU A 144 -25.20 3.88 -1.55
N GLY A 145 -24.90 5.18 -1.51
CA GLY A 145 -25.65 6.17 -0.74
C GLY A 145 -25.27 6.28 0.74
N SER A 146 -24.35 5.44 1.25
CA SER A 146 -23.79 5.61 2.59
C SER A 146 -22.88 6.83 2.70
N SER A 147 -22.67 7.30 3.93
CA SER A 147 -21.72 8.40 4.20
C SER A 147 -20.28 7.92 4.09
N TRP A 148 -19.40 8.82 3.64
CA TRP A 148 -17.95 8.61 3.67
C TRP A 148 -17.42 8.71 5.10
N GLU A 149 -16.58 7.75 5.49
CA GLU A 149 -15.87 7.72 6.77
C GLU A 149 -14.38 7.96 6.54
N ARG A 150 -13.79 8.93 7.23
CA ARG A 150 -12.34 9.18 7.16
C ARG A 150 -11.63 8.21 8.09
N ILE A 151 -10.81 7.34 7.52
CA ILE A 151 -10.09 6.28 8.27
C ILE A 151 -8.63 6.65 8.52
N TYR A 152 -8.07 7.56 7.72
CA TYR A 152 -6.72 8.08 7.92
C TYR A 152 -6.63 9.57 7.55
N HIS A 153 -5.82 10.30 8.32
CA HIS A 153 -5.37 11.66 8.03
C HIS A 153 -4.00 11.83 8.69
N GLY A 154 -2.98 12.08 7.88
CA GLY A 154 -1.62 12.29 8.36
C GLY A 154 -0.66 12.53 7.21
N SER A 155 0.61 12.65 7.53
CA SER A 155 1.69 12.67 6.55
C SER A 155 2.28 11.27 6.38
N ALA A 156 3.15 11.08 5.38
CA ALA A 156 3.87 9.81 5.23
C ALA A 156 4.65 9.39 6.49
N ALA A 157 5.09 10.34 7.32
CA ALA A 157 5.78 10.06 8.58
C ALA A 157 4.83 9.51 9.67
N ASP A 158 3.53 9.76 9.55
CA ASP A 158 2.49 9.29 10.49
C ASP A 158 1.88 7.95 10.05
N LEU A 159 2.20 7.48 8.84
CA LEU A 159 1.65 6.27 8.26
C LEU A 159 2.28 5.03 8.94
N GLN A 160 1.42 4.11 9.36
CA GLN A 160 1.80 2.84 9.96
C GLN A 160 1.38 1.70 9.01
N PRO A 161 2.28 1.15 8.18
CA PRO A 161 1.91 0.20 7.12
C PRO A 161 1.21 -1.07 7.63
N ASP A 162 1.53 -1.49 8.85
CA ASP A 162 0.95 -2.67 9.49
C ASP A 162 -0.36 -2.39 10.24
N HIS A 163 -0.78 -1.12 10.34
CA HIS A 163 -1.99 -0.74 11.05
C HIS A 163 -3.24 -0.86 10.15
N SER A 164 -4.21 -1.64 10.59
CA SER A 164 -5.56 -1.62 10.01
C SER A 164 -6.28 -0.35 10.45
N TYR A 165 -6.54 0.53 9.49
CA TYR A 165 -7.28 1.77 9.71
C TYR A 165 -8.80 1.56 9.63
N TYR A 166 -9.24 0.43 9.07
CA TYR A 166 -10.66 0.10 8.93
C TYR A 166 -10.86 -1.41 8.86
N ASP A 167 -11.76 -1.93 9.69
CA ASP A 167 -12.23 -3.31 9.64
C ASP A 167 -13.76 -3.31 9.71
N ALA A 168 -14.41 -3.87 8.69
CA ALA A 168 -15.87 -3.94 8.67
C ALA A 168 -16.40 -5.19 7.98
N ARG A 169 -17.59 -5.61 8.42
CA ARG A 169 -18.39 -6.62 7.70
C ARG A 169 -19.24 -5.93 6.65
N ILE A 170 -19.14 -6.40 5.43
CA ILE A 170 -19.89 -5.93 4.28
C ILE A 170 -20.83 -7.05 3.83
N GLY A 171 -22.11 -6.72 3.66
CA GLY A 171 -23.12 -7.67 3.17
C GLY A 171 -22.87 -8.03 1.71
N ALA A 172 -23.49 -9.12 1.25
CA ALA A 172 -23.47 -9.47 -0.18
C ALA A 172 -24.15 -8.37 -1.02
N ASN A 173 -23.68 -8.18 -2.26
CA ASN A 173 -24.20 -7.23 -3.22
C ASN A 173 -24.18 -5.77 -2.72
N GLN A 174 -23.16 -5.40 -1.95
CA GLN A 174 -22.90 -4.03 -1.49
C GLN A 174 -21.67 -3.46 -2.19
N SER A 175 -21.65 -2.16 -2.42
CA SER A 175 -20.46 -1.47 -2.91
C SER A 175 -19.48 -1.23 -1.76
N PHE A 176 -18.20 -1.21 -2.08
CA PHE A 176 -17.12 -0.78 -1.21
C PHE A 176 -16.25 0.19 -2.01
N ASP A 177 -16.13 1.40 -1.49
CA ASP A 177 -15.47 2.49 -2.17
C ASP A 177 -14.37 3.11 -1.32
N LEU A 178 -13.35 3.62 -2.01
CA LEU A 178 -12.27 4.40 -1.45
C LEU A 178 -12.29 5.82 -2.04
N ALA A 179 -11.87 6.79 -1.23
CA ALA A 179 -11.55 8.13 -1.70
C ALA A 179 -10.32 8.66 -0.99
N ALA A 180 -9.53 9.48 -1.67
CA ALA A 180 -8.36 10.10 -1.10
C ALA A 180 -8.19 11.53 -1.60
N ARG A 181 -7.52 12.34 -0.77
CA ARG A 181 -7.10 13.70 -1.06
C ARG A 181 -5.77 13.92 -0.37
N GLY A 182 -4.95 14.81 -0.88
CA GLY A 182 -3.94 15.42 -0.04
C GLY A 182 -3.95 16.93 -0.12
N ARG A 183 -3.17 17.51 0.78
CA ARG A 183 -3.28 18.90 1.15
C ARG A 183 -2.06 19.66 0.69
N HIS A 184 -2.24 20.49 -0.31
CA HIS A 184 -1.14 21.28 -0.86
C HIS A 184 -0.52 22.18 0.23
N PRO A 185 0.79 22.52 0.16
CA PRO A 185 1.47 23.37 1.14
C PRO A 185 0.81 24.72 1.44
N ALA A 186 -0.04 25.21 0.54
CA ALA A 186 -0.88 26.41 0.73
C ALA A 186 -2.11 26.17 1.64
N GLN A 187 -2.20 25.00 2.27
CA GLN A 187 -3.24 24.52 3.19
C GLN A 187 -4.60 24.16 2.57
N ASP A 188 -4.75 24.25 1.25
CA ASP A 188 -5.96 23.80 0.55
C ASP A 188 -5.89 22.31 0.22
N TRP A 189 -7.03 21.64 0.37
CA TRP A 189 -7.20 20.26 -0.07
C TRP A 189 -7.28 20.20 -1.60
N GLY A 190 -6.56 19.25 -2.18
CA GLY A 190 -6.66 18.93 -3.60
C GLY A 190 -8.01 18.32 -3.96
N THR A 191 -8.15 18.03 -5.26
CA THR A 191 -9.28 17.30 -5.81
C THR A 191 -9.37 15.91 -5.19
N GLU A 192 -10.60 15.44 -4.99
CA GLU A 192 -10.86 14.07 -4.56
C GLU A 192 -10.63 13.08 -5.69
N VAL A 193 -9.85 12.05 -5.39
CA VAL A 193 -9.73 10.86 -6.23
C VAL A 193 -10.51 9.74 -5.55
N THR A 194 -11.45 9.12 -6.27
CA THR A 194 -12.38 8.14 -5.70
C THR A 194 -12.65 7.00 -6.65
N THR A 195 -12.96 5.82 -6.09
CA THR A 195 -13.46 4.65 -6.83
C THR A 195 -14.91 4.80 -7.30
N ALA A 196 -15.68 5.71 -6.70
CA ALA A 196 -17.09 5.92 -6.99
C ALA A 196 -17.34 6.64 -8.33
N ALA A 197 -16.27 7.09 -9.01
CA ALA A 197 -16.31 7.73 -10.30
C ALA A 197 -15.05 7.38 -11.11
N PRO A 198 -15.09 7.39 -12.45
CA PRO A 198 -13.89 7.16 -13.25
C PRO A 198 -12.80 8.18 -12.94
N SER A 199 -11.60 7.70 -12.65
CA SER A 199 -10.41 8.53 -12.48
C SER A 199 -9.23 7.88 -13.20
N SER A 200 -8.39 8.72 -13.80
CA SER A 200 -7.08 8.31 -14.33
C SER A 200 -5.96 8.46 -13.31
N GLN A 201 -6.28 9.01 -12.14
CA GLN A 201 -5.38 9.22 -11.02
C GLN A 201 -5.43 8.09 -9.98
N LEU A 202 -6.12 7.00 -10.32
CA LEU A 202 -6.31 5.83 -9.49
C LEU A 202 -6.14 4.59 -10.35
N ILE A 203 -5.39 3.63 -9.83
CA ILE A 203 -5.36 2.28 -10.38
C ILE A 203 -5.54 1.24 -9.28
N VAL A 204 -6.05 0.08 -9.68
CA VAL A 204 -6.18 -1.10 -8.82
C VAL A 204 -5.28 -2.18 -9.38
N LEU A 205 -4.51 -2.80 -8.50
CA LEU A 205 -3.55 -3.85 -8.79
C LEU A 205 -3.91 -5.11 -8.02
N LYS A 206 -3.76 -6.25 -8.70
CA LYS A 206 -3.99 -7.60 -8.19
C LYS A 206 -2.69 -8.39 -8.16
N ASP A 207 -2.71 -9.55 -7.51
CA ASP A 207 -1.55 -10.44 -7.49
C ASP A 207 -1.08 -10.76 -8.91
N GLY A 208 0.23 -10.64 -9.14
CA GLY A 208 0.86 -10.91 -10.43
C GLY A 208 0.76 -9.80 -11.46
N ASP A 209 0.01 -8.71 -11.21
CA ASP A 209 -0.03 -7.57 -12.14
C ASP A 209 1.37 -6.94 -12.28
N PRO A 210 1.75 -6.45 -13.48
CA PRO A 210 2.98 -5.68 -13.63
C PRO A 210 2.86 -4.37 -12.85
N LEU A 211 3.94 -3.95 -12.21
CA LEU A 211 4.00 -2.58 -11.68
C LEU A 211 3.86 -1.58 -12.84
N PRO A 212 3.15 -0.45 -12.63
CA PRO A 212 3.13 0.63 -13.62
C PRO A 212 4.56 1.04 -13.95
N GLU A 213 4.87 1.19 -15.24
CA GLU A 213 6.16 1.76 -15.63
C GLU A 213 6.29 3.16 -15.08
N LYS A 214 7.52 3.60 -14.78
CA LYS A 214 7.82 4.91 -14.21
C LYS A 214 7.03 6.01 -14.93
N VAL A 215 6.05 6.57 -14.23
CA VAL A 215 5.29 7.71 -14.72
C VAL A 215 5.96 8.95 -14.13
N GLY A 216 6.48 9.84 -14.99
CA GLY A 216 7.16 11.08 -14.56
C GLY A 216 8.70 11.11 -14.67
N SER A 217 9.26 12.33 -14.70
CA SER A 217 10.70 12.59 -14.90
C SER A 217 11.49 12.86 -13.62
N TYR A 218 10.82 13.05 -12.47
CA TYR A 218 11.51 13.16 -11.19
C TYR A 218 11.95 11.78 -10.71
N ASN A 219 13.17 11.70 -10.18
CA ASN A 219 13.79 10.47 -9.73
C ASN A 219 13.41 10.18 -8.27
N THR A 220 12.12 10.19 -7.95
CA THR A 220 11.56 9.92 -6.62
C THR A 220 11.39 8.41 -6.40
N GLY A 221 12.49 7.65 -6.53
CA GLY A 221 12.50 6.20 -6.30
C GLY A 221 11.68 5.41 -7.33
N GLU A 222 11.83 4.08 -7.31
CA GLU A 222 11.00 3.18 -8.11
C GLU A 222 9.71 2.87 -7.33
N ILE A 223 8.57 2.71 -8.01
CA ILE A 223 7.31 2.24 -7.39
C ILE A 223 7.55 0.98 -6.55
N ALA A 224 8.52 0.15 -6.93
CA ALA A 224 8.95 -1.00 -6.14
C ALA A 224 9.42 -0.65 -4.71
N SER A 225 10.16 0.44 -4.53
CA SER A 225 10.60 0.91 -3.19
C SER A 225 9.44 1.43 -2.34
N TYR A 226 8.40 1.93 -3.00
CA TYR A 226 7.18 2.40 -2.35
C TYR A 226 6.27 1.25 -1.88
N LEU A 227 6.25 0.16 -2.64
CA LEU A 227 5.51 -1.06 -2.35
C LEU A 227 6.39 -2.13 -1.70
N THR A 228 7.37 -1.72 -0.88
CA THR A 228 8.29 -2.67 -0.23
C THR A 228 7.50 -3.73 0.55
N GLY A 229 7.70 -5.00 0.22
CA GLY A 229 6.95 -6.14 0.79
C GLY A 229 5.78 -6.65 -0.06
N HIS A 230 5.40 -5.92 -1.12
CA HIS A 230 4.32 -6.26 -2.05
C HIS A 230 4.78 -6.40 -3.50
N VAL A 231 6.08 -6.63 -3.71
CA VAL A 231 6.69 -6.76 -5.04
C VAL A 231 7.60 -7.98 -5.05
N ASP A 232 7.47 -8.80 -6.10
CA ASP A 232 8.32 -9.97 -6.30
C ASP A 232 9.64 -9.66 -7.02
N GLU A 233 10.50 -10.67 -7.15
CA GLU A 233 11.80 -10.56 -7.82
C GLU A 233 11.72 -10.15 -9.31
N ASN A 234 10.54 -10.23 -9.92
CA ASN A 234 10.28 -9.91 -11.32
C ASN A 234 9.58 -8.55 -11.49
N ASN A 235 9.54 -7.70 -10.46
CA ASN A 235 8.81 -6.42 -10.44
C ASN A 235 7.31 -6.57 -10.74
N ARG A 236 6.70 -7.63 -10.22
CA ARG A 236 5.24 -7.81 -10.22
C ARG A 236 4.68 -7.68 -8.82
N VAL A 237 3.41 -7.33 -8.76
CA VAL A 237 2.66 -7.23 -7.51
C VAL A 237 2.62 -8.60 -6.84
N PHE A 238 2.97 -8.64 -5.56
CA PHE A 238 3.00 -9.83 -4.72
C PHE A 238 1.98 -9.68 -3.59
N LEU A 239 0.86 -10.39 -3.73
CA LEU A 239 -0.29 -10.32 -2.83
C LEU A 239 -0.82 -11.71 -2.50
N GLY A 240 -1.54 -11.81 -1.38
CA GLY A 240 -2.39 -12.95 -1.07
C GLY A 240 -3.58 -13.06 -2.05
N PRO A 241 -4.26 -14.22 -2.09
CA PRO A 241 -5.30 -14.47 -3.09
C PRO A 241 -6.51 -13.54 -2.97
N ASN A 242 -6.76 -12.94 -1.80
CA ASN A 242 -7.93 -12.10 -1.53
C ASN A 242 -7.58 -10.62 -1.30
N GLU A 243 -6.46 -10.17 -1.85
CA GLU A 243 -5.90 -8.86 -1.58
C GLU A 243 -5.87 -7.98 -2.84
N LEU A 244 -6.03 -6.68 -2.66
CA LEU A 244 -5.90 -5.64 -3.69
C LEU A 244 -4.97 -4.54 -3.20
N ILE A 245 -4.26 -3.90 -4.12
CA ILE A 245 -3.58 -2.63 -3.91
C ILE A 245 -4.23 -1.55 -4.75
N TYR A 246 -4.52 -0.41 -4.14
CA TYR A 246 -4.93 0.82 -4.80
C TYR A 246 -3.77 1.81 -4.76
N LEU A 247 -3.42 2.38 -5.91
CA LEU A 247 -2.44 3.45 -6.01
C LEU A 247 -3.14 4.74 -6.44
N PHE A 248 -2.89 5.80 -5.69
CA PHE A 248 -3.43 7.13 -5.93
C PHE A 248 -2.31 8.09 -6.32
N ASP A 249 -2.62 8.93 -7.30
CA ASP A 249 -1.97 10.21 -7.56
C ASP A 249 -2.95 11.31 -7.14
N LEU A 250 -2.55 12.20 -6.24
CA LEU A 250 -3.45 13.12 -5.56
C LEU A 250 -3.18 14.58 -5.96
N ASP A 251 -2.17 14.81 -6.80
CA ASP A 251 -1.73 16.15 -7.18
C ASP A 251 -1.64 16.36 -8.70
N SER A 252 -1.68 15.28 -9.48
CA SER A 252 -1.50 15.39 -10.91
C SER A 252 -2.18 14.29 -11.73
N ALA A 253 -2.34 14.54 -13.02
CA ALA A 253 -3.00 13.64 -13.97
C ALA A 253 -1.97 13.02 -14.93
N PRO A 254 -2.30 11.89 -15.60
CA PRO A 254 -1.41 11.25 -16.56
C PRO A 254 -0.84 12.23 -17.60
N GLY A 255 0.46 12.13 -17.82
CA GLY A 255 1.21 13.04 -18.70
C GLY A 255 1.80 14.26 -17.98
N SER A 256 1.45 14.49 -16.72
CA SER A 256 2.19 15.42 -15.85
C SER A 256 3.56 14.86 -15.48
N ILE A 257 4.52 15.74 -15.26
CA ILE A 257 5.86 15.37 -14.76
C ILE A 257 5.85 14.84 -13.32
N ASN A 258 4.81 15.22 -12.56
CA ASN A 258 4.61 14.81 -11.16
C ASN A 258 3.70 13.59 -11.03
N TYR A 259 3.12 13.11 -12.13
CA TYR A 259 2.22 11.96 -12.06
C TYR A 259 3.06 10.71 -11.97
N ASP A 260 3.05 10.07 -10.80
CA ASP A 260 3.89 8.92 -10.46
C ASP A 260 3.16 7.78 -9.72
N LEU A 261 1.89 7.98 -9.33
CA LEU A 261 1.06 7.02 -8.59
C LEU A 261 1.65 6.60 -7.22
N GLN A 262 2.47 7.46 -6.60
CA GLN A 262 3.10 7.20 -5.31
C GLN A 262 2.56 8.08 -4.19
N ASP A 263 1.51 8.89 -4.42
CA ASP A 263 1.00 9.81 -3.39
C ASP A 263 0.33 9.07 -2.22
N LEU A 264 -0.42 8.01 -2.51
CA LEU A 264 -0.99 7.11 -1.49
C LEU A 264 -1.16 5.68 -2.03
N GLY A 265 -0.66 4.70 -1.27
CA GLY A 265 -0.84 3.28 -1.50
C GLY A 265 -1.75 2.69 -0.44
N VAL A 266 -2.78 1.95 -0.86
CA VAL A 266 -3.76 1.34 0.03
C VAL A 266 -3.87 -0.14 -0.24
N HIS A 267 -3.65 -0.95 0.77
CA HIS A 267 -3.84 -2.40 0.73
C HIS A 267 -5.20 -2.76 1.31
N VAL A 268 -5.96 -3.58 0.58
CA VAL A 268 -7.30 -4.05 0.99
C VAL A 268 -7.32 -5.56 1.00
N LEU A 269 -7.71 -6.15 2.13
CA LEU A 269 -7.91 -7.60 2.28
C LEU A 269 -9.41 -7.89 2.39
N PHE A 270 -9.89 -8.85 1.60
CA PHE A 270 -11.24 -9.41 1.68
C PHE A 270 -11.19 -10.81 2.30
N GLN A 271 -12.07 -11.10 3.24
CA GLN A 271 -12.18 -12.42 3.84
C GLN A 271 -13.63 -12.89 3.80
N PRO A 272 -13.92 -14.10 3.32
CA PRO A 272 -15.27 -14.65 3.40
C PRO A 272 -15.69 -14.73 4.87
N THR A 273 -16.97 -14.49 5.13
CA THR A 273 -17.55 -14.69 6.46
C THR A 273 -18.58 -15.79 6.44
N ASP A 274 -18.59 -16.59 7.50
CA ASP A 274 -19.68 -17.52 7.81
C ASP A 274 -21.06 -16.81 7.93
#